data_AF-A0A9D6JJN2-F1
#
_entry.id   AF-A0A9D6JJN2-F1
#
_cell.length_a   1.000
_cell.length_b   1.000
_cell.length_c   1.000
_cell.angle_alpha   90.00
_cell.angle_beta   90.00
_cell.angle_gamma   90.00
#
_symmetry.space_group_name_H-M   'P 1'
#
loop_
_entity.id
_entity.type
_entity.pdbx_description
1 polymer ?
#
loop_
_entity_poly.entity_id
_entity_poly.type
_entity_poly.pdbx_seq_one_letter_code
_entity_poly.pdbx_strand_id
1 'polypeptide(L)'
;QATTDEYGRYHFTCAVIPNQDRGSNFIVKLDERSLPTGYRITSENPRTQRATRGKMLKYNFGAAIHHVVRLDMMDAVFKPNTTEIRLQWLPRIDMLISELAKDHSILRLSYLAENEDPSLVNDRLAAVKEIIEKRWHKLNCCYKLMIETEVFWRKGGPVDKGEIE
;
A
#
# COMPACT_ATOMS: atom_id res chain seq x y z
N GLN A 1 -7.06 25.40 -4.06
CA GLN A 1 -5.93 24.51 -3.72
C GLN A 1 -4.95 25.30 -2.86
N ALA A 2 -4.23 24.64 -1.95
CA ALA A 2 -3.18 25.27 -1.13
C ALA A 2 -2.01 24.28 -1.03
N THR A 3 -0.81 24.79 -0.82
CA THR A 3 0.42 24.00 -0.64
C THR A 3 0.92 24.20 0.79
N THR A 4 1.45 23.15 1.39
CA THR A 4 2.04 23.20 2.73
C THR A 4 3.41 23.87 2.73
N ASP A 5 3.77 24.51 3.84
CA ASP A 5 5.14 24.98 4.10
C ASP A 5 6.08 23.84 4.54
N GLU A 6 7.33 24.17 4.84
CA GLU A 6 8.37 23.24 5.30
C GLU A 6 8.03 22.54 6.63
N TYR A 7 7.11 23.10 7.41
CA TYR A 7 6.63 22.52 8.67
C TYR A 7 5.30 21.77 8.51
N GLY A 8 4.82 21.59 7.28
CA GLY A 8 3.55 20.91 6.98
C GLY A 8 2.30 21.73 7.27
N ARG A 9 2.42 23.04 7.50
CA ARG A 9 1.28 23.93 7.79
C ARG A 9 0.74 24.52 6.49
N TYR A 10 -0.56 24.82 6.48
CA TYR A 10 -1.23 25.42 5.33
C TYR A 10 -2.41 26.28 5.78
N HIS A 11 -2.87 27.14 4.89
CA HIS A 11 -4.08 27.93 5.10
C HIS A 11 -4.86 28.07 3.79
N PHE A 12 -6.18 28.15 3.90
CA PHE A 12 -7.05 28.48 2.77
C PHE A 12 -7.52 29.92 2.92
N THR A 13 -7.15 30.79 1.98
CA THR A 13 -7.51 32.22 2.00
C THR A 13 -9.01 32.46 1.72
N CYS A 14 -9.67 31.53 1.02
CA CYS A 14 -11.06 31.66 0.58
C CYS A 14 -11.93 30.47 1.01
N ALA A 15 -11.89 30.10 2.29
CA ALA A 15 -12.66 28.97 2.81
C ALA A 15 -14.14 29.33 3.04
N VAL A 16 -14.90 29.52 1.95
CA VAL A 16 -16.37 29.56 1.88
C VAL A 16 -17.02 30.69 2.69
N ILE A 17 -18.09 31.29 2.19
CA ILE A 17 -19.06 31.98 3.06
C ILE A 17 -20.00 30.87 3.52
N PRO A 18 -19.78 30.24 4.69
CA PRO A 18 -20.72 29.25 5.20
C PRO A 18 -22.13 29.84 5.19
N ASN A 19 -23.14 29.02 4.90
CA ASN A 19 -24.54 29.45 5.00
C ASN A 19 -24.72 30.20 6.34
N GLN A 20 -25.26 31.42 6.29
CA GLN A 20 -25.18 32.35 7.42
C GLN A 20 -25.87 31.82 8.67
N ASP A 21 -26.94 31.03 8.51
CA ASP A 21 -27.74 30.53 9.63
C ASP A 21 -27.27 29.17 10.14
N ARG A 22 -26.78 28.31 9.23
CA ARG A 22 -26.53 26.90 9.54
C ARG A 22 -25.09 26.46 9.27
N GLY A 23 -24.25 27.24 8.63
CA GLY A 23 -22.95 26.76 8.20
C GLY A 23 -23.01 25.74 7.06
N SER A 24 -21.84 25.28 6.61
CA SER A 24 -21.70 24.32 5.51
C SER A 24 -20.59 23.31 5.81
N ASN A 25 -20.67 22.12 5.20
CA ASN A 25 -19.56 21.17 5.29
C ASN A 25 -18.43 21.63 4.37
N PHE A 26 -17.22 21.64 4.92
CA PHE A 26 -16.00 21.91 4.19
C PHE A 26 -15.16 20.64 4.16
N ILE A 27 -14.84 20.19 2.94
CA ILE A 27 -14.14 18.95 2.70
C ILE A 27 -12.74 19.30 2.22
N VAL A 28 -11.74 18.73 2.89
CA VAL A 28 -10.33 18.89 2.51
C VAL A 28 -9.77 17.51 2.19
N LYS A 29 -9.11 17.41 1.04
CA LYS A 29 -8.39 16.22 0.61
C LYS A 29 -6.90 16.54 0.49
N LEU A 30 -6.05 15.69 1.04
CA LEU A 30 -4.61 15.72 0.78
C LEU A 30 -4.32 14.95 -0.51
N ASP A 31 -3.52 15.52 -1.40
CA ASP A 31 -3.04 14.81 -2.60
C ASP A 31 -1.84 13.92 -2.25
N GLU A 32 -2.06 12.61 -2.24
CA GLU A 32 -1.06 11.62 -1.88
C GLU A 32 0.14 11.59 -2.84
N ARG A 33 -0.03 12.05 -4.08
CA ARG A 33 1.07 12.08 -5.07
C ARG A 33 2.06 13.21 -4.80
N SER A 34 1.67 14.20 -4.01
CA SER A 34 2.50 15.34 -3.60
C SER A 34 3.29 15.08 -2.31
N LEU A 35 3.08 13.93 -1.66
CA LEU A 35 3.83 13.54 -0.48
C LEU A 35 5.30 13.24 -0.84
N PRO A 36 6.24 13.49 0.10
CA PRO A 36 7.61 13.06 -0.07
C PRO A 36 7.71 11.55 -0.30
N THR A 37 8.75 11.11 -1.01
CA THR A 37 8.95 9.70 -1.33
C THR A 37 8.90 8.82 -0.09
N GLY A 38 8.09 7.75 -0.15
CA GLY A 38 7.92 6.79 0.93
C GLY A 38 6.85 7.15 1.97
N TYR A 39 6.38 8.40 2.00
CA TYR A 39 5.25 8.79 2.85
C TYR A 39 3.94 8.28 2.27
N ARG A 40 3.05 7.81 3.15
CA ARG A 40 1.63 7.62 2.83
C ARG A 40 0.79 8.25 3.93
N ILE A 41 -0.47 8.53 3.60
CA ILE A 41 -1.41 9.08 4.55
C ILE A 41 -1.87 7.99 5.52
N THR A 42 -1.81 8.28 6.81
CA THR A 42 -2.22 7.36 7.90
C THR A 42 -3.54 7.76 8.54
N SER A 43 -3.98 9.00 8.32
CA SER A 43 -5.29 9.49 8.74
C SER A 43 -6.34 9.36 7.64
N GLU A 44 -7.61 9.52 8.01
CA GLU A 44 -8.70 9.66 7.06
C GLU A 44 -8.43 10.75 6.00
N ASN A 45 -8.72 10.42 4.75
CA ASN A 45 -8.61 11.30 3.59
C ASN A 45 -9.71 10.96 2.58
N PRO A 46 -10.64 11.86 2.22
CA PRO A 46 -10.75 13.28 2.62
C PRO A 46 -11.33 13.46 4.03
N ARG A 47 -11.06 14.60 4.67
CA ARG A 47 -11.67 14.98 5.95
C ARG A 47 -12.74 16.04 5.74
N THR A 48 -13.87 15.87 6.42
CA THR A 48 -14.99 16.82 6.38
C THR A 48 -15.20 17.44 7.76
N GLN A 49 -15.31 18.77 7.84
CA GLN A 49 -15.76 19.45 9.05
C GLN A 49 -16.76 20.55 8.71
N ARG A 50 -17.66 20.84 9.67
CA ARG A 50 -18.67 21.87 9.50
C ARG A 50 -18.08 23.26 9.75
N ALA A 51 -18.06 24.09 8.72
CA ALA A 51 -17.67 25.48 8.76
C ALA A 51 -18.82 26.37 9.25
N THR A 52 -18.50 27.26 10.19
CA THR A 52 -19.41 28.27 10.74
C THR A 52 -18.69 29.62 10.77
N ARG A 53 -19.45 30.72 10.68
CA ARG A 53 -18.87 32.06 10.54
C ARG A 53 -17.96 32.42 11.73
N GLY A 54 -16.78 32.95 11.43
CA GLY A 54 -15.83 33.47 12.42
C GLY A 54 -15.06 32.41 13.22
N LYS A 55 -15.28 31.12 12.97
CA LYS A 55 -14.51 30.04 13.62
C LYS A 55 -13.38 29.55 12.73
N MET A 56 -12.19 29.42 13.32
CA MET A 56 -11.08 28.73 12.68
C MET A 56 -11.32 27.22 12.72
N LEU A 57 -11.10 26.55 11.59
CA LEU A 57 -11.10 25.10 11.49
C LEU A 57 -9.68 24.60 11.33
N LYS A 58 -9.39 23.44 11.92
CA LYS A 58 -8.09 22.77 11.79
C LYS A 58 -8.30 21.39 11.20
N TYR A 59 -7.66 21.14 10.08
CA TYR A 59 -7.63 19.85 9.41
C TYR A 59 -6.23 19.29 9.60
N ASN A 60 -6.12 18.20 10.35
CA ASN A 60 -4.85 17.52 10.56
C ASN A 60 -4.83 16.28 9.68
N PHE A 61 -3.75 16.09 8.93
CA PHE A 61 -3.48 14.88 8.18
C PHE A 61 -2.23 14.21 8.75
N GLY A 62 -2.33 12.92 9.06
CA GLY A 62 -1.18 12.12 9.44
C GLY A 62 -0.51 11.60 8.18
N ALA A 63 0.79 11.83 8.01
CA ALA A 63 1.59 11.22 6.96
C ALA A 63 2.85 10.64 7.59
N ALA A 64 3.15 9.39 7.29
CA ALA A 64 4.31 8.69 7.83
C ALA A 64 4.96 7.83 6.74
N ILE A 65 6.27 7.59 6.89
CA ILE A 65 6.96 6.59 6.11
C ILE A 65 6.51 5.23 6.62
N HIS A 66 5.86 4.44 5.77
CA HIS A 66 5.48 3.08 6.16
C HIS A 66 6.72 2.20 6.30
N HIS A 67 6.68 1.30 7.28
CA HIS A 67 7.64 0.20 7.35
C HIS A 67 7.37 -0.75 6.17
N VAL A 68 8.28 -0.78 5.19
CA VAL A 68 8.15 -1.64 4.00
C VAL A 68 9.04 -2.85 4.16
N VAL A 69 8.44 -4.03 4.20
CA VAL A 69 9.15 -5.31 4.22
C VAL A 69 9.12 -5.88 2.80
N ARG A 70 10.27 -6.22 2.23
CA ARG A 70 10.39 -6.79 0.89
C ARG A 70 10.69 -8.28 0.96
N LEU A 71 9.97 -9.07 0.17
CA LEU A 71 10.27 -10.47 -0.09
C LEU A 71 10.48 -10.68 -1.59
N ASP A 72 11.72 -10.95 -1.98
CA ASP A 72 12.09 -11.33 -3.34
C ASP A 72 12.14 -12.86 -3.49
N MET A 73 11.54 -13.38 -4.56
CA MET A 73 11.53 -14.81 -4.87
C MET A 73 11.82 -15.10 -6.35
N MET A 74 12.22 -16.33 -6.61
CA MET A 74 12.61 -16.86 -7.93
C MET A 74 12.07 -18.30 -8.05
N ASP A 75 12.14 -18.89 -9.25
CA ASP A 75 11.75 -20.28 -9.54
C ASP A 75 12.26 -21.31 -8.52
N ALA A 76 13.50 -21.14 -8.03
CA ALA A 76 14.14 -22.05 -7.08
C ALA A 76 13.39 -22.23 -5.74
N VAL A 77 12.46 -21.32 -5.41
CA VAL A 77 11.60 -21.43 -4.23
C VAL A 77 10.55 -22.52 -4.38
N PHE A 78 10.18 -22.84 -5.62
CA PHE A 78 9.09 -23.74 -5.96
C PHE A 78 9.61 -25.10 -6.45
N LYS A 79 8.75 -26.11 -6.42
CA LYS A 79 9.00 -27.33 -7.20
C LYS A 79 8.77 -27.04 -8.69
N PRO A 80 9.49 -27.74 -9.60
CA PRO A 80 9.40 -27.48 -11.04
C PRO A 80 7.96 -27.55 -11.55
N ASN A 81 7.54 -26.57 -12.36
CA ASN A 81 6.19 -26.49 -12.96
C ASN A 81 5.02 -26.55 -11.98
N THR A 82 5.23 -26.16 -10.72
CA THR A 82 4.17 -26.11 -9.71
C THR A 82 4.19 -24.80 -8.94
N THR A 83 3.11 -24.53 -8.22
CA THR A 83 2.99 -23.45 -7.23
C THR A 83 3.41 -23.88 -5.82
N GLU A 84 3.88 -25.13 -5.66
CA GLU A 84 4.27 -25.67 -4.37
C GLU A 84 5.64 -25.14 -3.93
N ILE A 85 5.65 -24.41 -2.81
CA ILE A 85 6.87 -23.96 -2.16
C ILE A 85 7.62 -25.17 -1.56
N ARG A 86 8.94 -25.23 -1.77
CA ARG A 86 9.77 -26.28 -1.16
C ARG A 86 9.80 -26.13 0.36
N LEU A 87 9.79 -27.24 1.09
CA LEU A 87 9.71 -27.28 2.56
C LEU A 87 10.78 -26.41 3.25
N GLN A 88 11.98 -26.34 2.69
CA GLN A 88 13.10 -25.53 3.19
C GLN A 88 12.79 -24.01 3.30
N TRP A 89 11.80 -23.51 2.55
CA TRP A 89 11.44 -22.09 2.52
C TRP A 89 10.28 -21.75 3.46
N LEU A 90 9.52 -22.75 3.92
CA LEU A 90 8.38 -22.52 4.83
C LEU A 90 8.77 -21.79 6.13
N PRO A 91 9.91 -22.10 6.79
CA PRO A 91 10.34 -21.36 7.99
C PRO A 91 10.67 -19.89 7.72
N ARG A 92 11.12 -19.55 6.50
CA ARG A 92 11.39 -18.15 6.13
C ARG A 92 10.11 -17.32 6.04
N ILE A 93 9.00 -17.94 5.66
CA ILE A 93 7.70 -17.28 5.67
C ILE A 93 7.27 -16.98 7.12
N ASP A 94 7.53 -17.88 8.07
CA ASP A 94 7.20 -17.62 9.48
C ASP A 94 8.07 -16.48 10.06
N MET A 95 9.35 -16.42 9.69
CA MET A 95 10.22 -15.30 10.02
C MET A 95 9.70 -13.98 9.43
N LEU A 96 9.28 -13.98 8.15
CA LEU A 96 8.68 -12.80 7.52
C LEU A 96 7.46 -12.30 8.29
N ILE A 97 6.56 -13.22 8.69
CA ILE A 97 5.37 -12.87 9.46
C ILE A 97 5.74 -12.24 10.81
N SER A 98 6.78 -12.75 11.48
CA SER A 98 7.26 -12.18 12.73
C SER A 98 7.82 -10.75 12.57
N GLU A 99 8.49 -10.46 11.46
CA GLU A 99 8.98 -9.10 11.15
C GLU A 99 7.82 -8.15 10.82
N LEU A 100 6.84 -8.62 10.03
CA LEU A 100 5.64 -7.84 9.72
C LEU A 100 4.84 -7.50 10.98
N ALA A 101 4.85 -8.36 12.00
CA ALA A 101 4.12 -8.12 13.25
C ALA A 101 4.76 -7.08 14.19
N LYS A 102 6.00 -6.64 13.94
CA LYS A 102 6.69 -5.68 14.81
C LYS A 102 6.14 -4.26 14.72
N ASP A 103 5.63 -3.87 13.55
CA ASP A 103 5.09 -2.53 13.30
C ASP A 103 4.07 -2.55 12.14
N HIS A 104 3.30 -1.49 11.94
CA HIS A 104 2.38 -1.32 10.82
C HIS A 104 3.13 -1.33 9.47
N SER A 105 3.21 -2.53 8.89
CA SER A 105 4.04 -2.82 7.73
C SER A 105 3.25 -3.04 6.44
N ILE A 106 3.87 -2.67 5.32
CA ILE A 106 3.43 -3.03 3.97
C ILE A 106 4.38 -4.09 3.44
N LEU A 107 3.84 -5.20 2.93
CA LEU A 107 4.63 -6.22 2.28
C LEU A 107 4.74 -5.93 0.79
N ARG A 108 5.96 -5.83 0.28
CA ARG A 108 6.25 -5.86 -1.16
C ARG A 108 6.74 -7.24 -1.55
N LEU A 109 5.94 -7.94 -2.33
CA LEU A 109 6.21 -9.26 -2.84
C LEU A 109 6.67 -9.17 -4.30
N SER A 110 7.92 -9.54 -4.55
CA SER A 110 8.52 -9.43 -5.87
C SER A 110 8.95 -10.78 -6.40
N TYR A 111 8.57 -11.08 -7.64
CA TYR A 111 8.99 -12.28 -8.36
C TYR A 111 9.99 -11.93 -9.45
N LEU A 112 11.17 -12.55 -9.40
CA LEU A 112 12.24 -12.40 -10.38
C LEU A 112 12.15 -13.55 -11.38
N ALA A 113 11.51 -13.30 -12.51
CA ALA A 113 11.29 -14.25 -13.59
C ALA A 113 12.38 -14.17 -14.66
N GLU A 114 12.74 -15.32 -15.23
CA GLU A 114 13.71 -15.42 -16.34
C GLU A 114 13.08 -16.00 -17.61
N ASN A 115 12.93 -17.32 -17.69
CA ASN A 115 12.45 -18.05 -18.87
C ASN A 115 11.21 -18.91 -18.54
N GLU A 116 10.34 -18.40 -17.69
CA GLU A 116 9.16 -19.10 -17.19
C GLU A 116 7.88 -18.64 -17.91
N ASP A 117 6.85 -19.49 -17.88
CA ASP A 117 5.54 -19.09 -18.37
C ASP A 117 4.95 -17.97 -17.49
N PRO A 118 4.47 -16.85 -18.07
CA PRO A 118 3.90 -15.73 -17.31
C PRO A 118 2.72 -16.14 -16.42
N SER A 119 1.91 -17.08 -16.87
CA SER A 119 0.76 -17.58 -16.11
C SER A 119 1.25 -18.32 -14.87
N LEU A 120 2.25 -19.19 -15.03
CA LEU A 120 2.86 -19.90 -13.90
C LEU A 120 3.49 -18.94 -12.88
N VAL A 121 4.14 -17.86 -13.35
CA VAL A 121 4.71 -16.83 -12.47
C VAL A 121 3.61 -16.14 -11.66
N ASN A 122 2.51 -15.76 -12.31
CA ASN A 122 1.36 -15.15 -11.64
C ASN A 122 0.70 -16.11 -10.65
N ASP A 123 0.55 -17.39 -11.02
CA ASP A 123 -0.03 -18.42 -10.16
C ASP A 123 0.84 -18.67 -8.91
N ARG A 124 2.17 -18.69 -9.08
CA ARG A 124 3.14 -18.81 -7.98
C ARG A 124 3.06 -17.60 -7.04
N LEU A 125 3.04 -16.40 -7.60
CA LEU A 125 2.91 -15.16 -6.84
C LEU A 125 1.60 -15.12 -6.05
N ALA A 126 0.49 -15.51 -6.69
CA ALA A 126 -0.82 -15.62 -6.07
C ALA A 126 -0.84 -16.67 -4.95
N ALA A 127 -0.22 -17.83 -5.16
CA ALA A 127 -0.13 -18.88 -4.15
C ALA A 127 0.64 -18.42 -2.90
N VAL A 128 1.76 -17.70 -3.08
CA VAL A 128 2.51 -17.17 -1.93
C VAL A 128 1.72 -16.08 -1.22
N LYS A 129 1.09 -15.17 -1.96
CA LYS A 129 0.21 -14.15 -1.39
C LYS A 129 -0.87 -14.78 -0.53
N GLU A 130 -1.55 -15.81 -1.02
CA GLU A 130 -2.59 -16.52 -0.27
C GLU A 130 -2.05 -17.21 0.98
N ILE A 131 -0.86 -17.80 0.92
CA ILE A 131 -0.21 -18.42 2.09
C ILE A 131 0.07 -17.36 3.17
N ILE A 132 0.60 -16.20 2.78
CA ILE A 132 0.90 -15.10 3.69
C ILE A 132 -0.38 -14.53 4.29
N GLU A 133 -1.40 -14.27 3.47
CA GLU A 133 -2.72 -13.78 3.93
C GLU A 133 -3.36 -14.75 4.92
N LYS A 134 -3.34 -16.06 4.64
CA LYS A 134 -3.86 -17.09 5.55
C LYS A 134 -3.11 -17.11 6.88
N ARG A 135 -1.77 -17.02 6.86
CA ARG A 135 -0.96 -17.00 8.09
C ARG A 135 -1.20 -15.72 8.90
N TRP A 136 -1.28 -14.57 8.22
CA TRP A 136 -1.59 -13.29 8.84
C TRP A 136 -2.98 -13.29 9.47
N HIS A 137 -4.00 -13.80 8.76
CA HIS A 137 -5.35 -13.91 9.27
C HIS A 137 -5.45 -14.84 10.49
N LYS A 138 -4.68 -15.93 10.52
CA LYS A 138 -4.63 -16.85 11.66
C LYS A 138 -4.10 -16.21 12.94
N LEU A 139 -3.21 -15.21 12.82
CA LEU A 139 -2.72 -14.46 13.97
C LEU A 139 -3.80 -13.54 14.57
N ASN A 140 -4.85 -13.22 13.82
CA ASN A 140 -5.95 -12.34 14.23
C ASN A 140 -5.44 -11.03 14.86
N CYS A 141 -4.41 -10.41 14.29
CA CYS A 141 -3.69 -9.32 14.92
C CYS A 141 -3.84 -7.96 14.21
N CYS A 142 -3.72 -6.92 15.05
CA CYS A 142 -3.36 -5.52 14.86
C CYS A 142 -3.96 -4.74 13.67
N TYR A 143 -3.76 -5.17 12.42
CA TYR A 143 -4.14 -4.40 11.24
C TYR A 143 -4.28 -5.25 9.97
N LYS A 144 -4.93 -4.68 8.96
CA LYS A 144 -5.04 -5.28 7.62
C LYS A 144 -3.69 -5.15 6.89
N LEU A 145 -3.02 -6.27 6.66
CA LEU A 145 -1.78 -6.30 5.88
C LEU A 145 -2.05 -5.91 4.43
N MET A 146 -1.34 -4.89 3.95
CA MET A 146 -1.33 -4.51 2.54
C MET A 146 -0.18 -5.25 1.84
N ILE A 147 -0.49 -5.96 0.76
CA ILE A 147 0.48 -6.72 -0.04
C ILE A 147 0.50 -6.13 -1.46
N GLU A 148 1.62 -5.51 -1.80
CA GLU A 148 1.94 -5.05 -3.16
C GLU A 148 2.70 -6.15 -3.89
N THR A 149 2.29 -6.47 -5.12
CA THR A 149 2.91 -7.53 -5.93
C THR A 149 3.57 -6.94 -7.18
N GLU A 150 4.82 -7.30 -7.44
CA GLU A 150 5.59 -6.85 -8.61
C GLU A 150 6.27 -8.06 -9.28
N VAL A 151 6.32 -8.08 -10.61
CA VAL A 151 7.07 -9.08 -11.37
C VAL A 151 8.18 -8.38 -12.15
N PHE A 152 9.41 -8.86 -11.98
CA PHE A 152 10.60 -8.35 -12.63
C PHE A 152 11.15 -9.40 -13.61
N TRP A 153 11.16 -9.04 -14.89
CA TRP A 153 11.65 -9.91 -15.97
C TRP A 153 13.09 -9.56 -16.36
N ARG A 154 14.05 -10.44 -16.07
CA ARG A 154 15.48 -10.14 -16.27
C ARG A 154 15.93 -10.15 -17.74
N LYS A 155 15.23 -10.87 -18.62
CA LYS A 155 15.60 -11.03 -20.04
C LYS A 155 14.62 -10.38 -21.03
N GLY A 156 13.81 -9.43 -20.54
CA GLY A 156 12.70 -8.83 -21.29
C GLY A 156 11.38 -9.48 -20.89
N GLY A 157 10.37 -8.65 -20.65
CA GLY A 157 9.04 -9.14 -20.26
C GLY A 157 8.37 -9.94 -21.38
N PRO A 158 7.37 -10.79 -21.04
CA PRO A 158 6.50 -11.38 -22.03
C PRO A 158 5.89 -10.27 -22.90
N VAL A 159 5.75 -10.54 -24.19
CA VAL A 159 5.14 -9.59 -25.13
C VAL A 159 3.76 -9.22 -24.59
N ASP A 160 3.57 -7.94 -24.30
CA ASP A 160 2.30 -7.41 -23.79
C ASP A 160 1.25 -7.67 -24.88
N LYS A 161 0.45 -8.72 -24.71
CA LYS A 161 -0.73 -8.96 -25.53
C LYS A 161 -1.76 -8.00 -24.99
N GLY A 162 -1.63 -6.72 -25.38
CA GLY A 162 -2.61 -5.69 -25.06
C GLY A 162 -4.00 -6.26 -25.32
N GLU A 163 -4.85 -6.18 -24.30
CA GLU A 163 -6.27 -6.46 -24.45
C GLU A 163 -6.79 -5.50 -25.53
N ILE A 164 -7.00 -6.06 -26.72
CA ILE A 164 -7.78 -5.41 -27.76
C ILE A 164 -9.23 -5.67 -27.35
N GLU A 165 -9.79 -4.74 -26.55
CA GLU A 165 -11.25 -4.61 -26.39
C GLU A 165 -11.76 -3.49 -27.31
#